data_AF-A0A7K8YAG6-F1
#
_entry.id   AF-A0A7K8YAG6-F1
#
_cell.length_a   1.000
_cell.length_b   1.000
_cell.length_c   1.000
_cell.angle_alpha   90.00
_cell.angle_beta   90.00
_cell.angle_gamma   90.00
#
_symmetry.space_group_name_H-M   'P 1'
#
loop_
_entity.id
_entity.type
_entity.pdbx_description
1 polymer ?
#
loop_
_entity_poly.entity_id
_entity_poly.type
_entity_poly.pdbx_seq_one_letter_code
_entity_poly.pdbx_strand_id
1 'polypeptide(L)'
;QGVGRRYAHVVLRKADIDLTKRAGELTEDEVERVITIMQNPRQYKIPDWFLNRQKDVKDGKYSQVCPQVSPALPHLAPAHRGLRHFWGLRVRGQHTKTTGRRGRTVGVSKKK
;
A
#
# COMPACT_ATOMS: atom_id res chain seq x y z
N GLN A 1 4.91 -5.11 -1.50
CA GLN A 1 3.72 -4.31 -1.13
C GLN A 1 4.09 -2.83 -1.13
N GLY A 2 3.23 -1.92 -1.58
CA GLY A 2 3.55 -0.48 -1.71
C GLY A 2 3.74 0.00 -3.16
N VAL A 3 3.94 -0.90 -4.11
CA VAL A 3 3.94 -0.59 -5.55
C VAL A 3 2.66 -1.12 -6.19
N GLY A 4 1.81 -0.23 -6.69
CA GLY A 4 0.62 -0.59 -7.46
C GLY A 4 0.91 -0.69 -8.97
N ARG A 5 -0.02 -1.28 -9.73
CA ARG A 5 0.10 -1.42 -11.20
C ARG A 5 0.38 -0.08 -11.91
N ARG A 6 -0.34 0.98 -11.53
CA ARG A 6 -0.12 2.33 -12.07
C ARG A 6 1.25 2.89 -11.70
N TYR A 7 1.71 2.65 -10.48
CA TYR A 7 3.02 3.13 -10.04
C TYR A 7 4.15 2.42 -10.80
N ALA A 8 4.10 1.10 -10.91
CA ALA A 8 5.06 0.31 -11.68
C ALA A 8 5.15 0.79 -13.14
N HIS A 9 4.01 1.04 -13.78
CA HIS A 9 3.97 1.51 -15.17
C HIS A 9 4.63 2.90 -15.34
N VAL A 10 4.44 3.82 -14.38
CA VAL A 10 5.11 5.13 -14.41
C VAL A 10 6.61 4.98 -14.21
N VAL A 11 7.04 4.13 -13.27
CA VAL A 11 8.46 3.90 -12.98
C VAL A 11 9.16 3.29 -14.20
N LEU A 12 8.58 2.30 -14.86
CA LEU A 12 9.15 1.68 -16.07
C LEU A 12 9.28 2.68 -17.22
N ARG A 13 8.27 3.54 -17.42
CA ARG A 13 8.34 4.63 -18.42
C ARG A 13 9.39 5.69 -18.08
N LYS A 14 9.72 5.88 -16.80
CA LYS A 14 10.78 6.80 -16.37
C LYS A 14 12.16 6.17 -16.39
N ALA A 15 12.24 4.85 -16.33
CA ALA A 15 13.45 4.07 -16.48
C ALA A 15 13.82 3.78 -17.95
N ASP A 16 12.98 4.21 -18.90
CA ASP A 16 13.09 3.92 -20.33
C ASP A 16 13.18 2.40 -20.62
N ILE A 17 12.43 1.60 -19.86
CA ILE A 17 12.32 0.14 -20.03
C ILE A 17 11.01 -0.16 -20.76
N ASP A 18 11.10 -1.01 -21.78
CA ASP A 18 9.91 -1.46 -22.49
C ASP A 18 9.04 -2.38 -21.62
N LEU A 19 7.73 -2.22 -21.72
CA LEU A 19 6.76 -2.92 -20.87
C LEU A 19 6.50 -4.35 -21.33
N THR A 20 6.91 -4.71 -22.55
CA THR A 20 6.71 -6.06 -23.08
C THR A 20 7.86 -7.02 -22.74
N LYS A 21 9.02 -6.47 -22.37
CA LYS A 21 10.17 -7.23 -21.88
C LYS A 21 9.79 -8.07 -20.66
N ARG A 22 10.32 -9.31 -20.60
CA ARG A 22 10.08 -10.18 -19.44
C ARG A 22 11.00 -9.79 -18.29
N ALA A 23 10.51 -9.91 -17.06
CA ALA A 23 11.26 -9.52 -15.87
C ALA A 23 12.60 -10.27 -15.70
N GLY A 24 12.75 -11.47 -16.28
CA GLY A 24 14.00 -12.23 -16.25
C GLY A 24 15.03 -11.82 -17.30
N GLU A 25 14.68 -10.93 -18.23
CA GLU A 25 15.58 -10.44 -19.29
C GLU A 25 16.22 -9.09 -18.91
N LEU A 26 15.91 -8.57 -17.72
CA LEU A 26 16.42 -7.29 -17.24
C LEU A 26 17.90 -7.41 -16.89
N THR A 27 18.70 -6.46 -17.36
CA THR A 27 20.10 -6.33 -16.94
C THR A 27 20.19 -5.74 -15.53
N GLU A 28 21.30 -5.98 -14.84
CA GLU A 28 21.51 -5.41 -13.49
C GLU A 28 21.42 -3.87 -13.52
N ASP A 29 21.95 -3.23 -14.57
CA ASP A 29 21.86 -1.78 -14.78
C ASP A 29 20.40 -1.28 -14.93
N GLU A 30 19.53 -2.06 -15.58
CA GLU A 30 18.10 -1.77 -15.68
C GLU A 30 17.42 -1.87 -14.31
N VAL A 31 17.81 -2.87 -13.51
CA VAL A 31 17.28 -3.08 -12.15
C VAL A 31 17.70 -1.93 -11.22
N GLU A 32 18.96 -1.50 -11.25
CA GLU A 32 19.45 -0.38 -10.44
C GLU A 32 18.73 0.94 -10.79
N ARG A 33 18.49 1.20 -12.09
CA ARG A 33 17.70 2.36 -12.52
C ARG A 33 16.28 2.33 -11.95
N VAL A 34 15.63 1.18 -11.95
CA VAL A 34 14.30 1.04 -11.34
C VAL A 34 14.36 1.30 -9.83
N ILE A 35 15.36 0.76 -9.13
CA ILE A 35 15.51 0.95 -7.67
C ILE A 35 15.73 2.42 -7.33
N THR A 36 16.59 3.12 -8.05
CA THR A 36 16.87 4.55 -7.81
C THR A 36 15.64 5.42 -8.04
N ILE A 37 14.84 5.15 -9.08
CA ILE A 37 13.57 5.85 -9.33
C ILE A 37 12.56 5.56 -8.23
N MET A 38 12.49 4.32 -7.75
CA MET A 38 11.59 3.93 -6.67
C MET A 38 11.93 4.60 -5.34
N GLN A 39 13.22 4.74 -5.03
CA GLN A 39 13.69 5.41 -3.82
C GLN A 39 13.48 6.93 -3.87
N ASN A 40 13.73 7.56 -5.03
CA ASN A 40 13.71 9.01 -5.20
C ASN A 40 12.71 9.49 -6.27
N PRO A 41 11.40 9.22 -6.13
CA PRO A 41 10.40 9.49 -7.17
C PRO A 41 10.28 10.98 -7.55
N ARG A 42 10.57 11.88 -6.62
CA ARG A 42 10.46 13.33 -6.83
C ARG A 42 11.50 13.87 -7.82
N GLN A 43 12.70 13.28 -7.83
CA GLN A 43 13.78 13.67 -8.74
C GLN A 43 13.41 13.34 -10.20
N TYR A 44 12.61 12.30 -10.41
CA TYR A 44 12.16 11.84 -11.73
C TYR A 44 10.84 12.45 -12.19
N LYS A 45 10.45 13.59 -11.60
CA LYS A 45 9.24 14.37 -11.96
C LYS A 45 7.94 13.56 -11.77
N ILE A 46 7.86 12.69 -10.77
CA ILE A 46 6.60 12.05 -10.37
C ILE A 46 5.81 13.01 -9.47
N PRO A 47 4.52 13.27 -9.73
CA PRO A 47 3.74 14.21 -8.94
C PRO A 47 3.56 13.77 -7.48
N ASP A 48 3.54 14.74 -6.56
CA ASP A 48 3.43 14.47 -5.11
C ASP A 48 2.12 13.76 -4.73
N TRP A 49 1.02 14.02 -5.44
CA TRP A 49 -0.28 13.35 -5.23
C TRP A 49 -0.26 11.85 -5.60
N PHE A 50 0.76 11.40 -6.32
CA PHE A 50 0.93 10.01 -6.70
C PHE A 50 1.71 9.20 -5.65
N LEU A 51 2.24 9.87 -4.63
CA LEU A 51 3.02 9.25 -3.57
C LEU A 51 2.13 8.63 -2.49
N ASN A 52 2.57 7.48 -1.94
CA ASN A 52 1.80 6.72 -0.95
C ASN A 52 1.59 7.47 0.36
N ARG A 53 2.61 8.21 0.83
CA ARG A 53 2.54 9.00 2.06
C ARG A 53 2.74 10.47 1.72
N GLN A 54 1.63 11.19 1.71
CA GLN A 54 1.59 12.61 1.40
C GLN A 54 1.56 13.43 2.68
N LYS A 55 2.35 14.50 2.71
CA LYS A 55 2.42 15.46 3.83
C LYS A 55 2.47 14.77 5.19
N ASP A 56 3.58 14.08 5.46
CA ASP A 56 3.68 13.32 6.70
C ASP A 56 3.53 14.24 7.93
N VAL A 57 2.86 13.75 8.98
CA VAL A 57 2.51 14.53 10.17
C VAL A 57 3.77 14.94 10.97
N LYS A 58 4.84 14.15 10.87
CA LYS A 58 6.10 14.41 11.58
C LYS A 58 7.01 15.36 10.81
N ASP A 59 7.33 15.00 9.57
CA ASP A 59 8.36 15.69 8.80
C ASP A 59 7.80 16.64 7.73
N GLY A 60 6.49 16.61 7.46
CA GLY A 60 5.84 17.36 6.37
C GLY A 60 6.22 16.89 4.96
N LYS A 61 7.15 15.94 4.85
CA LYS A 61 7.68 15.43 3.57
C LYS A 61 6.71 14.48 2.90
N TYR A 62 6.84 14.39 1.58
CA TYR A 62 6.16 13.41 0.74
C TYR A 62 7.11 12.24 0.47
N SER A 63 6.66 11.02 0.71
CA SER A 63 7.48 9.83 0.58
C SER A 63 6.72 8.66 -0.04
N GLN A 64 7.48 7.81 -0.74
CA GLN A 64 6.99 6.50 -1.14
C GLN A 64 7.32 5.47 -0.07
N VAL A 65 6.30 4.73 0.33
CA VAL A 65 6.45 3.68 1.34
C VAL A 65 6.76 2.37 0.62
N CYS A 66 8.02 1.97 0.68
CA CYS A 66 8.45 0.61 0.37
C CYS A 66 8.20 -0.31 1.59
N PRO A 67 7.98 -1.62 1.39
CA PRO A 67 7.40 -2.52 2.39
C PRO A 67 8.25 -2.73 3.66
N GLN A 68 9.52 -2.31 3.65
CA GLN A 68 10.38 -2.38 4.83
C GLN A 68 9.96 -1.42 5.96
N VAL A 69 9.16 -0.39 5.66
CA VAL A 69 8.65 0.54 6.67
C VAL A 69 7.24 0.14 7.05
N SER A 70 7.11 -0.61 8.14
CA SER A 70 5.84 -0.92 8.79
C SER A 70 5.07 0.39 9.05
N PRO A 71 3.79 0.51 8.64
CA PRO A 71 3.03 1.71 8.94
C PRO A 71 2.89 1.80 10.46
N ALA A 72 3.42 2.87 11.01
CA ALA A 72 3.39 3.18 12.42
C ALA A 72 1.93 3.24 12.93
N LEU A 73 1.43 2.11 13.42
CA LEU A 73 0.27 1.99 14.30
C LEU A 73 0.42 2.62 15.70
N PRO A 74 1.60 2.96 16.27
CA PRO A 74 1.69 3.31 17.68
C PRO A 74 1.27 4.76 18.01
N HIS A 75 0.87 5.59 17.03
CA HIS A 75 0.44 6.98 17.30
C HIS A 75 -1.09 7.15 17.37
N LEU A 76 -1.87 6.07 17.22
CA LEU A 76 -3.28 6.11 17.59
C LEU A 76 -3.36 6.01 19.11
N ALA A 77 -3.20 7.16 19.78
CA ALA A 77 -3.49 7.39 21.20
C ALA A 77 -4.90 6.86 21.57
N PRO A 78 -5.41 6.94 22.82
CA PRO A 78 -6.70 6.36 23.22
C PRO A 78 -7.93 7.10 22.64
N ALA A 79 -7.90 7.44 21.35
CA ALA A 79 -9.04 7.83 20.54
C ALA A 79 -9.86 6.59 20.15
N HIS A 80 -11.16 6.78 19.93
CA HIS A 80 -12.10 5.72 19.51
C HIS A 80 -11.60 4.88 18.32
N ARG A 81 -10.87 5.51 17.38
CA ARG A 81 -10.21 4.82 16.26
C ARG A 81 -9.12 3.85 16.71
N GLY A 82 -8.27 4.25 17.66
CA GLY A 82 -7.21 3.41 18.22
C GLY A 82 -7.76 2.23 19.01
N LEU A 83 -8.76 2.47 19.86
CA LEU A 83 -9.44 1.42 20.64
C LEU A 83 -10.11 0.38 19.73
N ARG A 84 -10.76 0.80 18.64
CA ARG A 84 -11.33 -0.13 17.66
C ARG A 84 -10.27 -0.95 16.94
N HIS A 85 -9.12 -0.36 16.59
CA HIS A 85 -7.99 -1.11 16.03
C HIS A 85 -7.43 -2.12 17.02
N PHE A 86 -7.29 -1.75 18.29
CA PHE A 86 -6.86 -2.65 19.37
C PHE A 86 -7.82 -3.84 19.55
N TRP A 87 -9.14 -3.60 19.51
CA TRP A 87 -10.15 -4.66 19.59
C TRP A 87 -10.41 -5.39 18.26
N GLY A 88 -9.68 -5.09 17.18
CA GLY A 88 -9.86 -5.71 15.87
C GLY A 88 -11.21 -5.40 15.19
N LEU A 89 -11.90 -4.35 15.63
CA LEU A 89 -13.17 -3.88 15.07
C LEU A 89 -12.93 -2.99 13.85
N ARG A 90 -13.93 -2.95 12.96
CA ARG A 90 -13.91 -2.05 11.80
C ARG A 90 -14.06 -0.59 12.26
N VAL A 91 -13.23 0.29 11.71
CA VAL A 91 -13.04 1.66 12.21
C VAL A 91 -13.93 2.71 11.52
N ARG A 92 -14.29 2.49 10.25
CA ARG A 92 -15.01 3.48 9.42
C ARG A 92 -16.54 3.47 9.61
N GLY A 93 -17.03 3.20 10.82
CA GLY A 93 -18.47 3.27 11.15
C GLY A 93 -19.35 2.18 10.50
N GLN A 94 -18.77 1.05 10.09
CA GLN A 94 -19.55 -0.03 9.49
C GLN A 94 -20.43 -0.73 10.53
N HIS A 95 -21.63 -1.16 10.12
CA HIS A 95 -22.55 -1.91 10.98
C HIS A 95 -22.04 -3.34 11.21
N THR A 96 -21.48 -3.61 12.39
CA THR A 96 -20.90 -4.91 12.76
C THR A 96 -21.91 -5.90 13.36
N LYS A 97 -23.22 -5.59 13.35
CA LYS A 97 -24.27 -6.48 13.87
C LYS A 97 -24.31 -7.83 13.13
N THR A 98 -24.27 -7.77 11.80
CA THR A 98 -24.37 -8.94 10.90
C THR A 98 -23.12 -9.13 10.03
N THR A 99 -22.33 -8.08 9.78
CA THR A 99 -21.17 -8.13 8.88
C THR A 99 -19.86 -8.42 9.63
N GLY A 100 -18.93 -9.14 8.99
CA GLY A 100 -17.61 -9.41 9.56
C GLY A 100 -17.56 -10.48 10.65
N ARG A 101 -18.63 -11.28 10.81
CA ARG A 101 -18.62 -12.47 11.67
C ARG A 101 -17.64 -13.50 11.11
N ARG A 102 -16.77 -14.05 11.97
CA ARG A 102 -15.87 -15.16 11.63
C ARG A 102 -16.50 -16.47 12.12
N GLY A 103 -16.61 -17.44 11.23
CA GLY A 103 -17.24 -18.75 11.46
C GLY A 103 -17.99 -19.25 10.23
N ARG A 104 -18.27 -20.56 10.13
CA ARG A 104 -19.14 -21.11 9.08
C ARG A 104 -20.56 -20.60 9.31
N THR A 105 -21.16 -20.00 8.29
CA THR A 105 -22.61 -19.74 8.28
C THR A 105 -23.32 -21.09 8.32
N VAL A 106 -24.18 -21.29 9.32
CA VAL A 106 -25.08 -22.46 9.31
C VAL A 106 -26.09 -22.19 8.20
N GLY A 107 -25.88 -22.80 7.03
CA GLY A 107 -26.86 -22.82 5.96
C GLY A 107 -28.08 -23.66 6.36
N VAL A 108 -29.09 -23.69 5.49
CA VAL A 108 -30.26 -24.57 5.67
C VAL A 108 -29.81 -26.02 5.51
N SER A 109 -29.95 -26.84 6.54
CA SER A 109 -29.78 -28.29 6.43
C SER A 109 -30.98 -28.86 5.68
N LYS A 110 -30.83 -29.17 4.39
CA LYS A 110 -31.79 -30.04 3.71
C LYS A 110 -31.63 -31.45 4.29
N LYS A 111 -32.71 -32.00 4.84
CA LYS A 111 -32.78 -33.44 5.14
C LYS A 111 -32.58 -34.20 3.82
N LYS A 112 -31.69 -35.19 3.87
CA LYS A 112 -31.64 -36.24 2.84
C LYS A 112 -32.93 -37.05 2.90
#